data_AF-A0A3M1IKK5-F1
#
_entry.id   AF-A0A3M1IKK5-F1
#
_cell.length_a   1.000
_cell.length_b   1.000
_cell.length_c   1.000
_cell.angle_alpha   90.00
_cell.angle_beta   90.00
_cell.angle_gamma   90.00
#
_symmetry.space_group_name_H-M   'P 1'
#
loop_
_entity.id
_entity.type
_entity.pdbx_description
1 polymer ?
#
loop_
_entity_poly.entity_id
_entity_poly.type
_entity_poly.pdbx_seq_one_letter_code
_entity_poly.pdbx_strand_id
1 'polypeptide(L)'
;MGFYSVVDTVDQSSSGTVNPTTLDLFRFANGGAADPSNASEFTTFARNLEPGTTAITDVITPLFNAAAETLMSTGVNHGDGNQASHWKDNLGLGLMDPTLAYGEIGQITDADLLAMDLIGWDVLFVPEPQALAGTAILLLGLAFGRRLRRKD
;
A
#
# COMPACT_ATOMS: atom_id res chain seq x y z
N MET A 1 5.54 11.34 8.20
CA MET A 1 5.98 9.97 8.57
C MET A 1 5.68 9.14 7.35
N GLY A 2 6.67 8.61 6.64
CA GLY A 2 6.43 7.89 5.38
C GLY A 2 7.65 7.13 4.94
N PHE A 3 7.57 6.44 3.81
CA PHE A 3 8.73 5.81 3.19
C PHE A 3 9.65 6.85 2.56
N TYR A 4 10.75 6.39 1.98
CA TYR A 4 11.63 7.22 1.17
C TYR A 4 11.42 6.91 -0.31
N SER A 5 11.18 7.96 -1.08
CA SER A 5 11.10 7.91 -2.54
C SER A 5 12.07 8.95 -3.10
N VAL A 6 12.74 8.63 -4.21
CA VAL A 6 13.57 9.59 -4.94
C VAL A 6 12.72 10.75 -5.47
N VAL A 7 11.42 10.55 -5.68
CA VAL A 7 10.51 11.60 -6.14
C VAL A 7 10.44 12.77 -5.16
N ASP A 8 10.59 12.53 -3.86
CA ASP A 8 10.71 13.60 -2.86
C ASP A 8 11.96 14.48 -3.07
N THR A 9 13.03 13.88 -3.60
CA THR A 9 14.27 14.59 -3.91
C THR A 9 14.14 15.32 -5.23
N VAL A 10 13.62 14.67 -6.27
CA VAL A 10 13.39 15.29 -7.59
C VAL A 10 12.42 16.46 -7.48
N ASP A 11 11.42 16.38 -6.61
CA ASP A 11 10.48 17.46 -6.33
C ASP A 11 11.14 18.68 -5.64
N GLN A 12 12.26 18.50 -4.95
CA GLN A 12 13.03 19.59 -4.33
C GLN A 12 14.15 20.10 -5.24
N SER A 13 14.72 19.26 -6.11
CA SER A 13 15.76 19.67 -7.05
C SER A 13 15.60 18.97 -8.41
N SER A 14 15.55 19.77 -9.48
CA SER A 14 15.44 19.29 -10.86
C SER A 14 16.80 18.95 -11.50
N SER A 15 17.88 18.91 -10.71
CA SER A 15 19.24 18.70 -11.18
C SER A 15 20.00 17.71 -10.30
N GLY A 16 20.54 16.64 -10.88
CA GLY A 16 21.37 15.67 -10.17
C GLY A 16 21.22 14.25 -10.69
N THR A 17 21.93 13.33 -10.03
CA THR A 17 21.74 11.89 -10.27
C THR A 17 20.47 11.42 -9.55
N VAL A 18 19.53 10.84 -10.29
CA VAL A 18 18.33 10.19 -9.74
C VAL A 18 18.71 8.78 -9.30
N ASN A 19 18.63 8.50 -8.01
CA ASN A 19 18.89 7.18 -7.42
C ASN A 19 17.58 6.61 -6.86
N PRO A 20 16.87 5.74 -7.60
CA PRO A 20 15.61 5.16 -7.14
C PRO A 20 15.77 4.35 -5.85
N THR A 21 14.81 4.45 -4.94
CA THR A 21 14.67 3.56 -3.79
C THR A 21 13.94 2.27 -4.20
N THR A 22 13.85 1.30 -3.29
CA THR A 22 13.07 0.08 -3.52
C THR A 22 11.59 0.36 -3.77
N LEU A 23 11.01 1.32 -3.06
CA LEU A 23 9.62 1.75 -3.29
C LEU A 23 9.41 2.28 -4.71
N ASP A 24 10.38 3.02 -5.23
CA ASP A 24 10.32 3.59 -6.58
C ASP A 24 10.31 2.50 -7.69
N LEU A 25 10.79 1.29 -7.39
CA LEU A 25 10.72 0.15 -8.32
C LEU A 25 9.30 -0.37 -8.54
N PHE A 26 8.33 0.09 -7.77
CA PHE A 26 6.91 -0.26 -7.92
C PHE A 26 6.05 0.94 -8.31
N ARG A 27 6.67 2.10 -8.57
CA ARG A 27 5.96 3.34 -8.88
C ARG A 27 5.76 3.52 -10.39
N PHE A 28 4.52 3.59 -10.83
CA PHE A 28 4.12 3.80 -12.22
C PHE A 28 3.19 5.00 -12.39
N ALA A 29 3.01 5.45 -13.63
CA ALA A 29 2.03 6.48 -13.94
C ALA A 29 0.64 5.82 -14.05
N ASN A 30 -0.38 6.43 -13.48
CA ASN A 30 -1.73 5.90 -13.47
C ASN A 30 -2.48 6.20 -14.79
N GLY A 31 -3.13 5.20 -15.37
CA GLY A 31 -4.12 5.34 -16.45
C GLY A 31 -3.54 5.68 -17.82
N GLY A 32 -2.25 5.40 -18.06
CA GLY A 32 -1.52 5.76 -19.27
C GLY A 32 -0.76 4.62 -19.93
N ALA A 33 0.06 4.94 -20.94
CA ALA A 33 0.88 3.94 -21.65
C ALA A 33 2.01 3.33 -20.79
N ALA A 34 2.26 3.89 -19.61
CA ALA A 34 3.26 3.41 -18.65
C ALA A 34 2.61 2.81 -17.39
N ASP A 35 1.36 2.34 -17.51
CA ASP A 35 0.59 1.65 -16.48
C ASP A 35 0.55 0.14 -16.80
N PRO A 36 1.29 -0.72 -16.07
CA PRO A 36 1.49 -2.11 -16.45
C PRO A 36 0.34 -3.04 -16.04
N SER A 37 -0.21 -3.77 -17.01
CA SER A 37 -1.29 -4.76 -16.79
C SER A 37 -0.80 -6.21 -16.69
N ASN A 38 0.49 -6.46 -16.95
CA ASN A 38 1.09 -7.79 -16.95
C ASN A 38 2.60 -7.75 -16.67
N ALA A 39 3.18 -8.92 -16.39
CA ALA A 39 4.59 -9.04 -16.01
C ALA A 39 5.59 -8.52 -17.06
N SER A 40 5.25 -8.62 -18.35
CA SER A 40 6.11 -8.09 -19.42
C SER A 40 6.14 -6.56 -19.38
N GLU A 41 4.98 -5.93 -19.19
CA GLU A 41 4.87 -4.48 -19.08
C GLU A 41 5.55 -3.97 -17.80
N PHE A 42 5.32 -4.62 -16.66
CA PHE A 42 5.94 -4.23 -15.39
C PHE A 42 7.47 -4.24 -15.44
N THR A 43 8.07 -5.18 -16.17
CA THR A 43 9.53 -5.29 -16.28
C THR A 43 10.14 -4.36 -17.34
N THR A 44 9.34 -3.77 -18.23
CA THR A 44 9.82 -2.97 -19.36
C THR A 44 9.40 -1.51 -19.30
N PHE A 45 8.26 -1.19 -18.69
CA PHE A 45 7.76 0.16 -18.55
C PHE A 45 8.61 0.97 -17.58
N ALA A 46 8.81 2.24 -17.93
CA ALA A 46 9.57 3.17 -17.10
C ALA A 46 8.83 3.42 -15.78
N ARG A 47 9.59 3.50 -14.69
CA ARG A 47 9.06 3.95 -13.40
C ARG A 47 8.74 5.43 -13.46
N ASN A 48 7.67 5.83 -12.79
CA ASN A 48 7.29 7.25 -12.71
C ASN A 48 8.06 7.93 -11.58
N LEU A 49 9.21 8.51 -11.92
CA LEU A 49 10.10 9.20 -10.97
C LEU A 49 9.95 10.73 -11.02
N GLU A 50 8.86 11.21 -11.61
CA GLU A 50 8.59 12.63 -11.80
C GLU A 50 7.46 13.10 -10.87
N PRO A 51 7.61 14.26 -10.22
CA PRO A 51 6.50 14.88 -9.51
C PRO A 51 5.44 15.40 -10.49
N GLY A 52 4.23 15.66 -9.99
CA GLY A 52 3.13 16.22 -10.79
C GLY A 52 2.29 15.20 -11.54
N THR A 53 2.87 14.07 -11.95
CA THR A 53 2.14 13.00 -12.65
C THR A 53 1.41 12.10 -11.67
N THR A 54 0.12 11.82 -11.90
CA THR A 54 -0.66 10.87 -11.08
C THR A 54 0.03 9.51 -11.08
N ALA A 55 0.35 9.01 -9.90
CA ALA A 55 1.19 7.84 -9.73
C ALA A 55 0.53 6.80 -8.84
N ILE A 56 0.90 5.54 -9.05
CA ILE A 56 0.47 4.39 -8.28
C ILE A 56 1.68 3.58 -7.85
N THR A 57 1.59 2.95 -6.68
CA THR A 57 2.34 1.73 -6.39
C THR A 57 1.56 0.58 -7.01
N ASP A 58 2.20 -0.19 -7.87
CA ASP A 58 1.56 -1.25 -8.67
C ASP A 58 2.30 -2.58 -8.48
N VAL A 59 1.54 -3.65 -8.27
CA VAL A 59 2.00 -5.03 -8.18
C VAL A 59 1.34 -5.95 -9.22
N ILE A 60 0.63 -5.38 -10.20
CA ILE A 60 -0.09 -6.00 -11.33
C ILE A 60 -1.31 -6.83 -10.90
N THR A 61 -1.18 -7.53 -9.77
CA THR A 61 -2.19 -8.41 -9.21
C THR A 61 -2.29 -8.18 -7.71
N PRO A 62 -3.51 -8.21 -7.12
CA PRO A 62 -3.70 -8.05 -5.68
C PRO A 62 -2.85 -9.05 -4.87
N LEU A 63 -2.25 -8.57 -3.78
CA LEU A 63 -1.43 -9.37 -2.86
C LEU A 63 -1.74 -8.97 -1.41
N PHE A 64 -1.69 -9.91 -0.47
CA PHE A 64 -1.96 -9.65 0.96
C PHE A 64 -3.30 -8.93 1.25
N ASN A 65 -4.33 -9.17 0.43
CA ASN A 65 -5.63 -8.44 0.43
C ASN A 65 -5.55 -6.96 0.03
N ALA A 66 -4.36 -6.42 -0.22
CA ALA A 66 -4.19 -5.10 -0.82
C ALA A 66 -4.62 -5.13 -2.29
N ALA A 67 -5.10 -3.97 -2.77
CA ALA A 67 -5.37 -3.77 -4.18
C ALA A 67 -4.08 -3.92 -5.01
N ALA A 68 -4.22 -4.25 -6.29
CA ALA A 68 -3.08 -4.30 -7.22
C ALA A 68 -2.40 -2.92 -7.34
N GLU A 69 -3.19 -1.86 -7.24
CA GLU A 69 -2.77 -0.48 -7.42
C GLU A 69 -3.16 0.35 -6.19
N THR A 70 -2.21 1.14 -5.67
CA THR A 70 -2.45 2.10 -4.59
C THR A 70 -1.95 3.48 -5.01
N LEU A 71 -2.82 4.49 -4.95
CA LEU A 71 -2.47 5.86 -5.38
C LEU A 71 -1.41 6.49 -4.46
N MET A 72 -0.43 7.14 -5.10
CA MET A 72 0.65 7.88 -4.45
C MET A 72 0.40 9.39 -4.55
N SER A 73 0.88 10.13 -3.55
CA SER A 73 1.06 11.57 -3.69
C SER A 73 2.14 11.93 -4.71
N THR A 74 2.06 13.12 -5.29
CA THR A 74 2.81 13.49 -6.50
C THR A 74 3.84 14.59 -6.27
N GLY A 75 4.06 15.03 -5.03
CA GLY A 75 5.10 15.99 -4.68
C GLY A 75 4.53 17.27 -4.05
N VAL A 76 5.34 17.90 -3.20
CA VAL A 76 4.97 19.12 -2.48
C VAL A 76 5.06 20.34 -3.40
N ASN A 77 6.16 20.48 -4.13
CA ASN A 77 6.47 21.70 -4.88
C ASN A 77 5.89 21.68 -6.30
N HIS A 78 5.97 20.54 -6.98
CA HIS A 78 5.57 20.37 -8.37
C HIS A 78 4.43 19.34 -8.52
N GLY A 79 3.78 18.98 -7.42
CA GLY A 79 2.76 17.94 -7.36
C GLY A 79 1.44 18.38 -6.75
N ASP A 80 0.85 17.48 -5.98
CA ASP A 80 -0.44 17.63 -5.33
C ASP A 80 -0.36 18.31 -3.96
N GLY A 81 0.81 18.86 -3.60
CA GLY A 81 1.05 19.54 -2.33
C GLY A 81 1.45 18.62 -1.18
N ASN A 82 1.54 17.30 -1.44
CA ASN A 82 1.87 16.29 -0.44
C ASN A 82 3.17 15.57 -0.81
N GLN A 83 3.89 15.10 0.21
CA GLN A 83 5.16 14.40 0.01
C GLN A 83 4.95 13.16 -0.87
N ALA A 84 5.76 13.00 -1.92
CA ALA A 84 5.56 11.98 -2.95
C ALA A 84 5.79 10.55 -2.42
N SER A 85 6.46 10.39 -1.29
CA SER A 85 6.61 9.12 -0.58
C SER A 85 5.42 8.66 0.25
N HIS A 86 4.31 9.40 0.24
CA HIS A 86 3.07 9.07 0.94
C HIS A 86 1.98 8.55 -0.01
N TRP A 87 0.96 7.92 0.58
CA TRP A 87 -0.26 7.62 -0.15
C TRP A 87 -0.99 8.90 -0.54
N LYS A 88 -1.86 8.78 -1.54
CA LYS A 88 -2.74 9.88 -1.91
C LYS A 88 -3.69 10.22 -0.76
N ASP A 89 -3.69 11.50 -0.40
CA ASP A 89 -4.48 12.06 0.70
C ASP A 89 -6.00 11.89 0.53
N ASN A 90 -6.73 11.88 1.66
CA ASN A 90 -8.20 11.81 1.75
C ASN A 90 -8.86 10.56 1.16
N LEU A 91 -8.11 9.47 1.00
CA LEU A 91 -8.62 8.20 0.48
C LEU A 91 -8.64 7.06 1.51
N GLY A 92 -8.16 7.30 2.73
CA GLY A 92 -8.11 6.28 3.78
C GLY A 92 -7.24 5.07 3.39
N LEU A 93 -6.17 5.31 2.64
CA LEU A 93 -5.34 4.25 2.04
C LEU A 93 -4.40 3.59 3.04
N GLY A 94 -4.11 4.21 4.18
CA GLY A 94 -3.21 3.64 5.17
C GLY A 94 -2.59 4.67 6.11
N LEU A 95 -1.66 4.19 6.92
CA LEU A 95 -0.88 4.95 7.87
C LEU A 95 0.04 5.96 7.18
N MET A 96 0.40 5.74 5.91
CA MET A 96 1.13 6.74 5.11
C MET A 96 0.25 7.85 4.55
N ASP A 97 -0.81 8.22 5.25
CA ASP A 97 -1.56 9.43 4.99
C ASP A 97 -0.64 10.67 5.20
N PRO A 98 -0.48 11.56 4.21
CA PRO A 98 0.41 12.72 4.31
C PRO A 98 -0.08 13.79 5.29
N THR A 99 -1.34 13.72 5.72
CA THR A 99 -1.95 14.72 6.61
C THR A 99 -2.22 14.21 8.02
N LEU A 100 -1.82 12.96 8.33
CA LEU A 100 -1.97 12.38 9.66
C LEU A 100 -1.40 13.29 10.75
N ALA A 101 -2.27 13.84 11.59
CA ALA A 101 -1.90 14.89 12.53
C ALA A 101 -1.30 14.33 13.83
N TYR A 102 -0.56 15.18 14.55
CA TYR A 102 -0.06 14.81 15.87
C TYR A 102 -1.22 14.50 16.83
N GLY A 103 -1.18 13.32 17.46
CA GLY A 103 -2.22 12.86 18.38
C GLY A 103 -3.39 12.14 17.70
N GLU A 104 -3.39 12.03 16.36
CA GLU A 104 -4.31 11.19 15.62
C GLU A 104 -3.86 9.72 15.65
N ILE A 105 -4.83 8.80 15.70
CA ILE A 105 -4.57 7.37 15.58
C ILE A 105 -4.73 6.99 14.11
N GLY A 106 -3.61 6.80 13.42
CA GLY A 106 -3.62 6.27 12.07
C GLY A 106 -3.99 4.78 12.04
N GLN A 107 -4.69 4.37 10.98
CA GLN A 107 -5.01 2.96 10.75
C GLN A 107 -3.98 2.35 9.81
N ILE A 108 -3.45 1.18 10.19
CA ILE A 108 -2.63 0.36 9.29
C ILE A 108 -3.58 -0.40 8.37
N THR A 109 -3.32 -0.34 7.06
CA THR A 109 -4.08 -1.08 6.03
C THR A 109 -3.19 -2.11 5.34
N ASP A 110 -3.80 -2.95 4.51
CA ASP A 110 -3.07 -3.91 3.68
C ASP A 110 -2.12 -3.23 2.68
N ALA A 111 -2.41 -1.99 2.26
CA ALA A 111 -1.52 -1.23 1.39
C ALA A 111 -0.21 -0.87 2.11
N ASP A 112 -0.26 -0.50 3.39
CA ASP A 112 0.94 -0.23 4.19
C ASP A 112 1.78 -1.50 4.37
N LEU A 113 1.11 -2.63 4.66
CA LEU A 113 1.75 -3.93 4.83
C LEU A 113 2.41 -4.39 3.53
N LEU A 114 1.72 -4.26 2.40
CA LEU A 114 2.28 -4.55 1.09
C LEU A 114 3.51 -3.68 0.83
N ALA A 115 3.43 -2.36 1.06
CA ALA A 115 4.56 -1.47 0.83
C ALA A 115 5.78 -1.82 1.69
N MET A 116 5.58 -2.21 2.96
CA MET A 116 6.64 -2.72 3.83
C MET A 116 7.31 -3.97 3.24
N ASP A 117 6.52 -4.91 2.75
CA ASP A 117 7.00 -6.15 2.12
C ASP A 117 7.83 -5.84 0.87
N LEU A 118 7.31 -4.98 -0.01
CA LEU A 118 7.98 -4.58 -1.25
C LEU A 118 9.33 -3.89 -1.02
N ILE A 119 9.48 -3.15 0.07
CA ILE A 119 10.76 -2.47 0.40
C ILE A 119 11.73 -3.35 1.20
N GLY A 120 11.39 -4.63 1.43
CA GLY A 120 12.30 -5.65 1.96
C GLY A 120 12.09 -6.04 3.42
N TRP A 121 10.96 -5.69 4.03
CA TRP A 121 10.60 -6.20 5.35
C TRP A 121 9.75 -7.45 5.23
N ASP A 122 10.09 -8.51 5.96
CA ASP A 122 9.19 -9.67 6.04
C ASP A 122 7.97 -9.33 6.90
N VAL A 123 6.81 -9.10 6.26
CA VAL A 123 5.56 -8.85 6.96
C VAL A 123 4.87 -10.17 7.26
N LEU A 124 4.96 -10.62 8.52
CA LEU A 124 4.22 -11.81 8.95
C LEU A 124 2.73 -11.49 9.04
N PHE A 125 1.92 -12.12 8.19
CA PHE A 125 0.48 -12.08 8.32
C PHE A 125 0.06 -12.77 9.62
N VAL A 126 -0.24 -11.96 10.64
CA VAL A 126 -0.83 -12.44 11.89
C VAL A 126 -2.35 -12.26 11.75
N PRO A 127 -3.13 -13.35 11.64
CA PRO A 127 -4.58 -13.23 11.61
C PRO A 127 -5.05 -12.44 12.82
N GLU A 128 -5.93 -11.45 12.62
CA GLU A 128 -6.39 -10.65 13.74
C GLU A 128 -6.96 -11.56 14.85
N PRO A 129 -6.62 -11.31 16.13
CA PRO A 129 -7.01 -12.20 17.24
C PRO A 129 -8.51 -12.51 17.28
N GLN A 130 -9.33 -11.55 16.83
CA GLN A 130 -10.78 -11.65 16.77
C GLN A 130 -11.30 -12.59 15.67
N ALA A 131 -10.60 -12.77 14.56
CA ALA A 131 -10.95 -13.77 13.54
C ALA A 131 -10.76 -15.21 14.07
N LEU A 132 -9.68 -15.42 14.84
CA LEU A 132 -9.43 -16.70 15.53
C LEU A 132 -10.42 -16.95 16.66
N ALA A 133 -10.74 -15.92 17.45
CA ALA A 133 -11.74 -16.02 18.51
C ALA A 133 -13.15 -16.32 17.95
N GLY A 134 -13.56 -15.63 16.88
CA GLY A 134 -14.86 -15.82 16.25
C GLY A 134 -15.05 -17.21 15.65
N THR A 135 -14.02 -17.74 14.98
CA THR A 135 -14.03 -19.11 14.45
C THR A 135 -14.04 -20.16 15.56
N ALA A 136 -13.28 -19.96 16.64
CA ALA A 136 -13.31 -20.86 17.79
C ALA A 136 -14.69 -20.90 18.47
N ILE A 137 -15.34 -19.75 18.65
CA ILE A 137 -16.69 -19.65 19.22
C ILE A 137 -17.72 -20.35 18.32
N LEU A 138 -17.65 -20.14 17.00
CA LEU A 138 -18.54 -20.79 16.05
C LEU A 138 -18.41 -22.33 16.07
N LEU A 139 -17.17 -22.83 16.09
CA LEU A 139 -16.89 -24.27 16.16
C LEU A 139 -17.37 -24.88 17.48
N LEU A 140 -17.18 -24.19 18.60
CA LEU A 140 -17.71 -24.60 19.91
C LEU A 140 -19.24 -24.62 19.90
N GLY A 141 -19.89 -23.60 19.34
CA GLY A 141 -21.35 -23.53 19.21
C GLY A 141 -21.92 -24.69 18.38
N LEU A 142 -21.29 -25.04 17.26
CA LEU A 142 -21.70 -26.17 16.42
C LEU A 142 -21.49 -27.52 17.12
N ALA A 143 -20.41 -27.69 17.88
CA ALA A 143 -20.13 -28.90 18.64
C ALA A 143 -21.13 -29.11 19.79
N PHE A 144 -21.47 -28.05 20.53
CA PHE A 144 -22.47 -28.10 21.59
C PHE A 144 -23.89 -28.25 21.06
N GLY A 145 -24.24 -27.57 19.97
CA GLY A 145 -25.55 -27.69 19.31
C GLY A 145 -25.83 -29.11 18.79
N ARG A 146 -24.81 -29.81 18.28
CA ARG A 146 -24.92 -31.22 17.86
C ARG A 146 -25.11 -32.20 19.03
N ARG A 147 -24.57 -31.89 20.21
CA ARG A 147 -24.70 -32.73 21.42
C ARG A 147 -26.10 -32.68 22.03
N LEU A 148 -26.75 -31.51 21.97
CA LEU A 148 -28.11 -31.33 22.49
C LEU A 148 -29.18 -32.00 21.62
N ARG A 149 -28.91 -32.17 20.32
CA ARG A 149 -29.84 -32.75 19.34
C ARG A 149 -29.84 -34.29 19.26
N ARG A 150 -29.01 -34.97 20.07
CA ARG A 150 -28.80 -36.43 20.06
C ARG A 150 -29.51 -37.17 21.21
N LYS A 151 -30.49 -36.54 21.88
CA LYS A 151 -31.16 -37.05 23.08
C LYS A 151 -32.59 -37.59 22.84
N ASP A 152 -32.95 -37.89 21.59
CA ASP A 152 -34.18 -38.62 21.23
C ASP A 152 -33.82 -40.03 20.71
#